data_AF-K2BE61-F1
#
_entry.id   AF-K2BE61-F1
#
_cell.length_a   1.000
_cell.length_b   1.000
_cell.length_c   1.000
_cell.angle_alpha   90.00
_cell.angle_beta   90.00
_cell.angle_gamma   90.00
#
_symmetry.space_group_name_H-M   'P 1'
#
loop_
_entity.id
_entity.type
_entity.pdbx_description
1 polymer ?
#
loop_
_entity_poly.entity_id
_entity_poly.type
_entity_poly.pdbx_seq_one_letter_code
_entity_poly.pdbx_strand_id
1 'polypeptide(L)'
;MGIFIRILGAFVLLSATYNPTRWNFTRWAEANWGTQMPLTLLFGLLLGVGYLIYIGATLRSIGAFGIVLVAAIVGALVWVLIDYQILTLQNPSVNLWLGIIAL
;
A
#
# COMPACT_ATOMS: atom_id res chain seq x y z
N MET A 1 -11.54 6.80 18.38
CA MET A 1 -10.95 5.44 18.43
C MET A 1 -10.76 4.82 17.03
N GLY A 2 -10.35 5.57 15.99
CA GLY A 2 -10.46 5.10 14.60
C GLY A 2 -9.25 5.30 13.68
N ILE A 3 -8.31 6.19 14.02
CA ILE A 3 -7.13 6.46 13.16
C ILE A 3 -6.15 5.29 13.17
N PHE A 4 -5.82 4.74 14.35
CA PHE A 4 -4.86 3.65 14.48
C PHE A 4 -5.31 2.37 13.79
N ILE A 5 -6.60 2.04 13.87
CA ILE A 5 -7.16 0.86 13.17
C ILE A 5 -7.13 1.06 11.65
N ARG A 6 -7.33 2.28 11.15
CA ARG A 6 -7.23 2.59 9.71
C ARG A 6 -5.79 2.45 9.21
N ILE A 7 -4.82 3.02 9.94
CA ILE A 7 -3.39 2.92 9.61
C ILE A 7 -2.95 1.45 9.66
N LEU A 8 -3.34 0.71 10.70
CA LEU A 8 -2.99 -0.71 10.83
C LEU A 8 -3.64 -1.55 9.72
N GLY A 9 -4.89 -1.25 9.36
CA GLY A 9 -5.57 -1.88 8.22
C GLY A 9 -4.89 -1.60 6.88
N ALA A 10 -4.53 -0.34 6.61
CA ALA A 10 -3.80 0.08 5.41
C ALA A 10 -2.43 -0.60 5.32
N PHE A 11 -1.69 -0.60 6.43
CA PHE A 11 -0.40 -1.26 6.55
C PHE A 11 -0.52 -2.76 6.25
N VAL A 12 -1.48 -3.47 6.83
CA VAL A 12 -1.69 -4.90 6.58
C VAL A 12 -2.06 -5.17 5.11
N LEU A 13 -2.97 -4.38 4.53
CA LEU A 13 -3.37 -4.49 3.12
C LEU A 13 -2.18 -4.30 2.17
N LEU A 14 -1.41 -3.24 2.38
CA LEU A 14 -0.23 -2.93 1.56
C LEU A 14 0.87 -3.99 1.74
N SER A 15 1.16 -4.37 2.99
CA SER A 15 2.16 -5.40 3.32
C SER A 15 1.82 -6.76 2.72
N ALA A 16 0.54 -7.13 2.74
CA ALA A 16 0.07 -8.39 2.15
C ALA A 16 0.15 -8.37 0.62
N THR A 17 -0.10 -7.21 0.00
CA THR A 17 -0.12 -7.07 -1.46
C THR A 17 1.29 -6.97 -2.03
N TYR A 18 2.10 -6.04 -1.51
CA TYR A 18 3.42 -5.72 -2.05
C TYR A 18 4.37 -5.30 -0.92
N ASN A 19 5.31 -6.18 -0.58
CA ASN A 19 6.35 -5.95 0.41
C ASN A 19 7.71 -6.36 -0.22
N PRO A 20 8.82 -5.64 0.04
CA PRO A 20 10.15 -6.03 -0.45
C PRO A 20 10.58 -7.45 -0.01
N THR A 21 10.00 -7.98 1.08
CA THR A 21 10.26 -9.36 1.52
C THR A 21 9.73 -10.42 0.54
N ARG A 22 10.25 -11.65 0.65
CA ARG A 22 9.83 -12.79 -0.19
C ARG A 22 8.37 -13.20 0.00
N TRP A 23 7.73 -12.72 1.06
CA TRP A 23 6.37 -13.05 1.47
C TRP A 23 5.43 -11.90 1.09
N ASN A 24 4.95 -11.90 -0.14
CA ASN A 24 3.89 -11.01 -0.60
C ASN A 24 2.98 -11.75 -1.58
N PHE A 25 1.72 -11.31 -1.68
CA PHE A 25 0.73 -11.97 -2.52
C PHE A 25 1.11 -11.94 -4.00
N THR A 26 1.70 -10.85 -4.50
CA THR A 26 2.07 -10.73 -5.92
C THR A 26 3.11 -11.75 -6.37
N ARG A 27 4.22 -11.91 -5.63
CA ARG A 27 5.25 -12.92 -5.93
C ARG A 27 4.73 -14.34 -5.74
N TRP A 28 3.89 -14.55 -4.72
CA TRP A 28 3.27 -15.85 -4.50
C TRP A 28 2.31 -16.19 -5.65
N ALA A 29 1.50 -15.23 -6.10
CA ALA A 29 0.59 -15.37 -7.22
C ALA A 29 1.35 -15.64 -8.53
N GLU A 30 2.42 -14.90 -8.82
CA GLU A 30 3.29 -15.12 -9.98
C GLU A 30 3.89 -16.53 -10.00
N ALA A 31 4.37 -17.01 -8.85
CA ALA A 31 4.98 -18.33 -8.73
C ALA A 31 3.96 -19.49 -8.82
N ASN A 32 2.72 -19.28 -8.39
CA ASN A 32 1.69 -20.33 -8.29
C ASN A 32 0.57 -20.19 -9.32
N TRP A 33 0.66 -19.24 -10.26
CA TRP A 33 -0.36 -18.99 -11.27
C TRP A 33 -0.68 -20.25 -12.09
N GLY A 34 0.37 -20.96 -12.55
CA GLY A 34 0.22 -22.14 -13.40
C GLY A 34 -0.25 -23.40 -12.65
N THR A 35 -0.04 -23.49 -11.33
CA THR A 35 -0.29 -24.70 -10.53
C THR A 35 -1.50 -24.57 -9.61
N GLN A 36 -1.85 -23.36 -9.17
CA GLN A 36 -2.91 -23.08 -8.19
C GLN A 36 -3.73 -21.84 -8.59
N MET A 37 -4.09 -21.73 -9.87
CA MET A 37 -4.88 -20.61 -10.40
C MET A 37 -6.18 -20.32 -9.61
N PRO A 38 -7.00 -21.31 -9.20
CA PRO A 38 -8.23 -21.02 -8.46
C PRO A 38 -7.97 -20.40 -7.09
N LEU A 39 -6.93 -20.86 -6.39
CA LEU A 39 -6.55 -20.35 -5.08
C LEU A 39 -5.99 -18.92 -5.20
N THR A 40 -5.19 -18.68 -6.24
CA THR A 40 -4.66 -17.36 -6.56
C THR A 40 -5.77 -16.35 -6.85
N LEU A 41 -6.78 -16.75 -7.63
CA LEU A 41 -7.96 -15.92 -7.89
C LEU A 41 -8.74 -15.62 -6.62
N LEU A 42 -8.98 -16.63 -5.76
CA LEU A 42 -9.71 -16.45 -4.50
C LEU A 42 -9.03 -15.42 -3.59
N PHE A 43 -7.73 -15.59 -3.34
CA PHE A 43 -6.99 -14.65 -2.49
C PHE A 43 -6.88 -13.26 -3.12
N GLY A 44 -6.74 -13.17 -4.45
CA GLY A 44 -6.77 -11.89 -5.16
C GLY A 44 -8.11 -11.16 -5.00
N LEU A 45 -9.23 -11.89 -5.08
CA LEU A 45 -10.56 -11.32 -4.86
C LEU A 45 -10.77 -10.87 -3.41
N LEU A 46 -10.34 -11.66 -2.43
CA LEU A 46 -10.40 -11.28 -1.01
C LEU A 46 -9.57 -10.01 -0.73
N LEU A 47 -8.38 -9.92 -1.30
CA LEU A 47 -7.55 -8.70 -1.24
C LEU A 47 -8.24 -7.52 -1.91
N GLY A 48 -8.85 -7.73 -3.08
CA GLY A 48 -9.63 -6.72 -3.80
C GLY A 48 -10.80 -6.18 -2.97
N VAL A 49 -11.55 -7.06 -2.30
CA VAL A 49 -12.62 -6.65 -1.37
C VAL A 49 -12.06 -5.79 -0.23
N GLY A 50 -10.91 -6.17 0.34
CA GLY A 50 -10.21 -5.35 1.34
C GLY A 50 -9.89 -3.94 0.84
N TYR A 51 -9.36 -3.81 -0.37
CA TYR A 51 -9.09 -2.52 -1.01
C TYR A 51 -10.36 -1.70 -1.24
N LEU A 52 -11.45 -2.33 -1.72
CA LEU A 52 -12.72 -1.65 -1.96
C LEU A 52 -13.31 -1.07 -0.66
N ILE A 53 -13.26 -1.84 0.43
CA ILE A 53 -13.71 -1.36 1.75
C ILE A 53 -12.85 -0.18 2.21
N TYR A 54 -11.52 -0.29 2.09
CA TYR A 54 -10.61 0.78 2.50
C TYR A 54 -10.82 2.07 1.71
N ILE A 55 -10.84 1.98 0.37
CA ILE A 55 -11.05 3.14 -0.52
C ILE A 55 -12.43 3.76 -0.27
N GLY A 56 -13.48 2.93 -0.15
CA GLY A 56 -14.83 3.40 0.14
C GLY A 56 -14.92 4.13 1.49
N ALA A 57 -14.23 3.61 2.51
CA ALA A 57 -14.15 4.26 3.83
C ALA A 57 -13.40 5.59 3.78
N THR A 58 -12.29 5.66 3.03
CA THR A 58 -11.48 6.88 2.85
C THR A 58 -12.26 7.94 2.08
N LEU A 59 -12.90 7.58 0.96
CA LEU A 59 -13.73 8.48 0.15
C LEU A 59 -14.90 9.04 0.95
N ARG A 60 -15.61 8.22 1.74
CA ARG A 60 -16.73 8.67 2.57
C ARG A 60 -16.28 9.58 3.72
N SER A 61 -15.08 9.38 4.24
CA SER A 61 -14.57 10.10 5.42
C SER A 61 -13.90 11.43 5.07
N ILE A 62 -13.12 11.47 4.00
CA ILE A 62 -12.24 12.60 3.65
C ILE A 62 -12.73 13.32 2.38
N GLY A 63 -13.45 12.61 1.51
CA GLY A 63 -13.83 13.10 0.19
C GLY A 63 -12.66 13.05 -0.81
N ALA A 64 -12.99 13.04 -2.10
CA ALA A 64 -11.98 12.96 -3.17
C ALA A 64 -10.97 14.13 -3.13
N PHE A 65 -11.44 15.34 -2.80
CA PHE A 65 -10.56 16.50 -2.69
C PHE A 65 -9.54 16.36 -1.57
N GLY A 66 -9.95 15.86 -0.40
CA GLY A 66 -9.03 15.63 0.71
C GLY A 66 -8.00 14.53 0.40
N ILE A 67 -8.37 13.51 -0.38
CA ILE A 67 -7.40 12.49 -0.85
C ILE A 67 -6.32 13.14 -1.74
N VAL A 68 -6.72 14.01 -2.67
CA VAL A 68 -5.77 14.73 -3.53
C VAL A 68 -4.86 15.63 -2.71
N LEU A 69 -5.40 16.33 -1.72
CA LEU A 69 -4.61 17.20 -0.84
C LEU A 69 -3.61 16.39 0.00
N VAL A 70 -4.02 15.25 0.57
CA VAL A 70 -3.12 14.36 1.31
C VAL A 70 -2.04 13.81 0.39
N ALA A 71 -2.40 13.36 -0.82
CA ALA A 71 -1.43 12.88 -1.81
C ALA A 71 -0.41 13.97 -2.19
N ALA A 72 -0.86 15.22 -2.35
CA ALA A 72 0.02 16.35 -2.61
C ALA A 72 0.97 16.65 -1.43
N ILE A 73 0.47 16.61 -0.19
CA ILE A 73 1.29 16.79 1.02
C ILE A 73 2.34 15.69 1.14
N VAL A 74 1.94 14.42 0.99
CA VAL A 74 2.86 13.28 1.06
C VAL A 74 3.88 13.35 -0.07
N GLY A 75 3.46 13.65 -1.30
CA GLY A 75 4.35 13.83 -2.44
C GLY A 75 5.37 14.96 -2.23
N ALA A 76 4.93 16.11 -1.69
CA ALA A 76 5.82 17.20 -1.35
C ALA A 76 6.80 16.81 -0.23
N LEU A 77 6.35 16.08 0.79
CA LEU A 77 7.21 15.58 1.87
C LEU A 77 8.27 14.61 1.34
N VAL A 78 7.90 13.68 0.46
CA VAL A 78 8.85 12.78 -0.21
C VAL A 78 9.85 13.58 -1.05
N TRP A 79 9.40 14.61 -1.78
CA TRP A 79 10.30 15.49 -2.53
C TRP A 79 11.30 16.15 -1.60
N VAL A 80 10.84 16.77 -0.50
CA VAL A 80 11.72 17.39 0.51
C VAL A 80 12.75 16.38 1.03
N LEU A 81 12.33 15.16 1.38
CA LEU A 81 13.27 14.13 1.87
C LEU A 81 14.32 13.71 0.83
N ILE A 82 13.97 13.71 -0.47
CA ILE A 82 14.92 13.47 -1.57
C ILE A 82 15.89 14.66 -1.70
N ASP A 83 15.37 15.89 -1.66
CA ASP A 83 16.16 17.12 -1.80
C ASP A 83 17.21 17.23 -0.69
N TYR A 84 16.84 16.91 0.55
CA TYR A 84 17.73 16.86 1.71
C TYR A 84 18.66 15.62 1.73
N GLN A 85 18.66 14.78 0.69
CA GLN A 85 19.47 13.56 0.58
C GLN A 85 19.23 12.54 1.70
N ILE A 86 18.09 12.64 2.41
CA ILE A 86 17.68 11.69 3.46
C ILE A 86 17.16 10.40 2.78
N LEU A 87 16.46 10.56 1.66
CA LEU A 87 16.01 9.48 0.80
C LEU A 87 16.92 9.38 -0.42
N THR A 88 17.50 8.20 -0.64
CA THR A 88 18.26 7.92 -1.87
C THR A 88 17.42 7.02 -2.77
N LEU A 89 17.36 7.32 -4.07
CA LEU A 89 16.70 6.44 -5.06
C LEU A 89 17.48 5.14 -5.31
N GLN A 90 18.67 5.01 -4.72
CA GLN A 90 19.56 3.86 -4.87
C GLN A 90 19.09 2.63 -4.11
N ASN A 91 18.27 2.80 -3.06
CA ASN A 91 17.81 1.69 -2.24
C ASN A 91 16.27 1.52 -2.29
N PRO A 92 15.75 0.89 -3.37
CA PRO A 92 14.31 0.80 -3.61
C PRO A 92 13.54 0.06 -2.51
N SER A 93 14.18 -0.84 -1.74
CA SER A 93 13.53 -1.53 -0.62
C SER A 93 13.22 -0.61 0.56
N VAL A 94 14.12 0.33 0.88
CA VAL A 94 13.91 1.30 1.98
C VAL A 94 12.82 2.30 1.60
N ASN A 95 12.81 2.74 0.33
CA ASN A 95 11.79 3.68 -0.17
C ASN A 95 10.40 3.05 -0.21
N LEU A 96 10.30 1.74 -0.49
CA LEU A 96 9.02 1.04 -0.52
C LEU A 96 8.42 0.92 0.89
N TRP A 97 9.23 0.64 1.91
CA TRP A 97 8.79 0.65 3.30
C TRP A 97 8.36 2.05 3.77
N LEU A 98 9.10 3.09 3.41
CA LEU A 98 8.73 4.47 3.74
C LEU A 98 7.42 4.88 3.06
N GLY A 99 7.20 4.45 1.81
CA GLY A 99 5.92 4.64 1.12
C GLY A 99 4.75 3.92 1.79
N ILE A 100 4.96 2.69 2.30
CA ILE A 100 3.93 1.93 3.03
C ILE A 100 3.59 2.61 4.37
N ILE A 101 4.57 3.18 5.08
CA ILE A 101 4.38 3.83 6.38
C ILE A 101 3.75 5.23 6.25
N ALA A 102 3.99 5.92 5.14
CA ALA A 102 3.47 7.27 4.90
C ALA A 102 1.97 7.33 4.56
N LEU A 103 1.32 6.18 4.36
CA LEU A 103 -0.08 6.00 3.91
C LEU A 103 -1.01 5.65 5.08
#